data_AF-A0A945G3S3-F1
#
_entry.id   AF-A0A945G3S3-F1
#
_cell.length_a   1.000
_cell.length_b   1.000
_cell.length_c   1.000
_cell.angle_alpha   90.00
_cell.angle_beta   90.00
_cell.angle_gamma   90.00
#
_symmetry.space_group_name_H-M   'P 1'
#
loop_
_entity.id
_entity.type
_entity.pdbx_description
1 polymer ?
#
loop_
_entity_poly.entity_id
_entity_poly.type
_entity_poly.pdbx_seq_one_letter_code
_entity_poly.pdbx_strand_id
1 'polypeptide(L)'
;MRILISILILFHPLLSFSQELKVSVDKNPALTNEVIQLQFLINAQGSNFIPPSLTNFHVLNGPSQGFSQSYSNINGQTNREITTTISYNIQAKKAGKFIIGPASVSVDNQIIKSKNIEIVVKSTGKKNKNTNNEKQVFIKLHINKSEIFIGEQISAISKVYIKNGVNIQNTEISPITYDGFWEDEVKINTNKQQR
;
A
#
# COMPACT_ATOMS: atom_id res chain seq x y z
N MET A 1 -12.47 12.75 65.53
CA MET A 1 -12.37 13.26 64.15
C MET A 1 -11.07 12.80 63.44
N ARG A 2 -10.62 11.55 63.66
CA ARG A 2 -9.41 10.97 63.02
C ARG A 2 -9.74 9.79 62.08
N ILE A 3 -10.88 9.12 62.29
CA ILE A 3 -11.34 7.97 61.49
C ILE A 3 -12.03 8.40 60.18
N LEU A 4 -12.56 9.64 60.12
CA LEU A 4 -13.19 10.18 58.90
C LEU A 4 -12.18 10.63 57.82
N ILE A 5 -10.90 10.80 58.18
CA ILE A 5 -9.84 11.18 57.22
C ILE A 5 -9.21 9.93 56.56
N SER A 6 -9.26 8.75 57.20
CA SER A 6 -8.76 7.50 56.61
C SER A 6 -9.63 6.94 55.48
N ILE A 7 -10.91 7.32 55.38
CA ILE A 7 -11.81 6.86 54.31
C ILE A 7 -11.62 7.64 52.99
N LEU A 8 -10.95 8.80 53.02
CA LEU A 8 -10.78 9.65 51.83
C LEU A 8 -9.54 9.29 50.98
N ILE A 9 -8.67 8.37 51.45
CA ILE A 9 -7.46 7.95 50.71
C ILE A 9 -7.71 6.69 49.84
N LEU A 10 -8.86 6.02 50.01
CA LEU A 10 -9.16 4.75 49.32
C LEU A 10 -9.94 4.90 48.01
N PHE A 11 -9.98 6.10 47.42
CA PHE A 11 -10.60 6.35 46.12
C PHE A 11 -9.58 6.96 45.16
N HIS A 12 -8.44 6.28 44.99
CA HIS A 12 -7.59 6.55 43.83
C HIS A 12 -8.32 6.01 42.59
N PRO A 13 -8.69 6.87 41.61
CA PRO A 13 -9.26 6.37 40.37
C PRO A 13 -8.22 5.49 39.70
N LEU A 14 -8.49 4.19 39.58
CA LEU A 14 -7.76 3.34 38.66
C LEU A 14 -8.02 3.90 37.26
N LEU A 15 -6.98 4.49 36.66
CA LEU A 15 -6.99 4.84 35.25
C LEU A 15 -7.01 3.52 34.45
N SER A 16 -8.20 3.01 34.17
CA SER A 16 -8.38 1.89 33.26
C SER A 16 -8.10 2.37 31.83
N PHE A 17 -6.93 2.04 31.30
CA PHE A 17 -6.66 2.18 29.87
C PHE A 17 -7.48 1.12 29.12
N SER A 18 -8.59 1.54 28.52
CA SER A 18 -9.32 0.68 27.59
C SER A 18 -8.47 0.45 26.35
N GLN A 19 -8.29 -0.82 25.97
CA GLN A 19 -7.71 -1.17 24.68
C GLN A 19 -8.68 -0.72 23.55
N GLU A 20 -8.14 -0.06 22.52
CA GLU A 20 -8.92 0.46 21.39
C GLU A 20 -8.45 -0.19 20.09
N LEU A 21 -9.39 -0.75 19.33
CA LEU A 21 -9.14 -1.20 17.96
C LEU A 21 -9.19 0.00 17.02
N LYS A 22 -8.02 0.56 16.71
CA LYS A 22 -7.89 1.73 15.83
C LYS A 22 -8.10 1.30 14.38
N VAL A 23 -8.89 2.08 13.63
CA VAL A 23 -9.11 1.88 12.19
C VAL A 23 -8.56 3.08 11.43
N SER A 24 -7.90 2.84 10.30
CA SER A 24 -7.34 3.88 9.44
C SER A 24 -7.37 3.48 7.97
N VAL A 25 -7.36 4.48 7.08
CA VAL A 25 -7.15 4.32 5.64
C VAL A 25 -5.98 5.18 5.19
N ASP A 26 -5.22 4.72 4.20
CA ASP A 26 -4.10 5.47 3.63
C ASP A 26 -4.54 6.62 2.71
N LYS A 27 -5.73 6.51 2.09
CA LYS A 27 -6.29 7.49 1.15
C LYS A 27 -7.73 7.87 1.50
N ASN A 28 -7.94 9.17 1.73
CA ASN A 28 -9.28 9.75 1.88
C ASN A 28 -9.22 11.28 1.63
N PRO A 29 -9.80 11.82 0.53
CA PRO A 29 -10.61 11.12 -0.47
C PRO A 29 -9.74 10.27 -1.42
N ALA A 30 -10.34 9.20 -1.96
CA ALA A 30 -9.73 8.31 -2.96
C ALA A 30 -10.44 8.42 -4.31
N LEU A 31 -9.79 7.96 -5.39
CA LEU A 31 -10.41 7.81 -6.71
C LEU A 31 -11.00 6.40 -6.90
N THR A 32 -12.01 6.26 -7.77
CA THR A 32 -12.68 4.96 -8.01
C THR A 32 -11.74 3.87 -8.52
N ASN A 33 -10.64 4.21 -9.20
CA ASN A 33 -9.65 3.24 -9.69
C ASN A 33 -8.47 3.01 -8.72
N GLU A 34 -8.40 3.73 -7.60
CA GLU A 34 -7.30 3.60 -6.64
C GLU A 34 -7.54 2.45 -5.67
N VAL A 35 -6.44 1.83 -5.26
CA VAL A 35 -6.43 0.87 -4.14
C VAL A 35 -6.27 1.66 -2.85
N ILE A 36 -7.15 1.38 -1.89
CA ILE A 36 -7.16 1.95 -0.55
C ILE A 36 -6.71 0.85 0.41
N GLN A 37 -5.71 1.13 1.23
CA GLN A 37 -5.27 0.26 2.30
C GLN A 37 -6.07 0.58 3.56
N LEU A 38 -6.96 -0.33 3.95
CA LEU A 38 -7.72 -0.28 5.21
C LEU A 38 -6.94 -1.07 6.27
N GLN A 39 -6.66 -0.45 7.40
CA GLN A 39 -5.86 -1.04 8.48
C GLN A 39 -6.59 -0.98 9.82
N PHE A 40 -6.50 -2.06 10.57
CA PHE A 40 -6.93 -2.18 11.96
C PHE A 40 -5.71 -2.45 12.84
N LEU A 41 -5.53 -1.67 13.90
CA LEU A 41 -4.39 -1.74 14.80
C LEU A 41 -4.87 -1.85 16.24
N ILE A 42 -4.30 -2.79 16.99
CA ILE A 42 -4.56 -2.98 18.41
C ILE A 42 -3.25 -3.22 19.15
N ASN A 43 -3.04 -2.54 20.28
CA ASN A 43 -1.86 -2.68 21.12
C ASN A 43 -1.97 -3.87 22.08
N ALA A 44 -2.33 -5.03 21.52
CA ALA A 44 -2.40 -6.30 22.23
C ALA A 44 -2.30 -7.45 21.22
N GLN A 45 -2.19 -8.67 21.73
CA GLN A 45 -2.33 -9.88 20.91
C GLN A 45 -3.82 -10.11 20.60
N GLY A 46 -4.23 -9.75 19.39
CA GLY A 46 -5.60 -9.93 18.92
C GLY A 46 -5.84 -11.30 18.31
N SER A 47 -7.01 -11.88 18.56
CA SER A 47 -7.48 -13.14 17.98
C SER A 47 -8.94 -13.01 17.50
N ASN A 48 -9.42 -13.97 16.71
CA ASN A 48 -10.82 -14.04 16.27
C ASN A 48 -11.33 -12.73 15.63
N PHE A 49 -10.56 -12.18 14.70
CA PHE A 49 -10.95 -10.96 14.01
C PHE A 49 -12.19 -11.19 13.13
N ILE A 50 -13.19 -10.33 13.29
CA ILE A 50 -14.40 -10.31 12.46
C ILE A 50 -14.37 -9.00 11.66
N PRO A 51 -14.30 -9.07 10.31
CA PRO A 51 -14.23 -7.89 9.48
C PRO A 51 -15.52 -7.08 9.48
N PRO A 52 -15.45 -5.78 9.12
CA PRO A 52 -16.64 -5.00 8.88
C PRO A 52 -17.28 -5.39 7.53
N SER A 53 -18.50 -4.91 7.29
CA SER A 53 -19.12 -5.04 5.96
C SER A 53 -18.40 -4.18 4.92
N LEU A 54 -17.95 -4.81 3.83
CA LEU A 54 -17.24 -4.18 2.72
C LEU A 54 -18.03 -4.24 1.40
N THR A 55 -19.36 -4.29 1.46
CA THR A 55 -20.23 -4.52 0.27
C THR A 55 -20.05 -3.49 -0.84
N ASN A 56 -19.66 -2.24 -0.52
CA ASN A 56 -19.42 -1.17 -1.48
C ASN A 56 -18.01 -1.21 -2.12
N PHE A 57 -17.18 -2.18 -1.74
CA PHE A 57 -15.80 -2.29 -2.19
C PHE A 57 -15.52 -3.67 -2.80
N HIS A 58 -14.60 -3.73 -3.76
CA HIS A 58 -13.93 -4.95 -4.15
C HIS A 58 -12.76 -5.16 -3.18
N VAL A 59 -12.70 -6.34 -2.55
CA VAL A 59 -11.55 -6.74 -1.75
C VAL A 59 -10.54 -7.38 -2.68
N LEU A 60 -9.44 -6.67 -2.95
CA LEU A 60 -8.37 -7.14 -3.84
C LEU A 60 -7.41 -8.09 -3.11
N ASN A 61 -7.16 -7.80 -1.83
CA ASN A 61 -6.35 -8.64 -0.95
C ASN A 61 -6.74 -8.43 0.53
N GLY A 62 -6.51 -9.42 1.38
CA GLY A 62 -6.72 -9.42 2.82
C GLY A 62 -7.82 -10.38 3.30
N PRO A 63 -7.97 -10.59 4.62
CA PRO A 63 -7.16 -9.97 5.68
C PRO A 63 -5.72 -10.48 5.71
N SER A 64 -4.77 -9.55 5.73
CA SER A 64 -3.38 -9.83 6.06
C SER A 64 -3.13 -9.43 7.51
N GLN A 65 -2.64 -10.35 8.33
CA GLN A 65 -2.37 -10.10 9.75
C GLN A 65 -0.87 -10.17 10.05
N GLY A 66 -0.36 -9.20 10.79
CA GLY A 66 0.99 -9.18 11.33
C GLY A 66 1.00 -8.76 12.79
N PHE A 67 2.04 -9.14 13.52
CA PHE A 67 2.26 -8.69 14.89
C PHE A 67 3.68 -8.16 15.07
N SER A 68 3.83 -7.15 15.93
CA SER A 68 5.11 -6.61 16.37
C SER A 68 5.20 -6.74 17.89
N GLN A 69 6.38 -7.10 18.40
CA GLN A 69 6.66 -7.19 19.83
C GLN A 69 7.92 -6.39 20.16
N SER A 70 7.83 -5.49 21.13
CA SER A 70 8.96 -4.71 21.64
C SER A 70 9.17 -5.03 23.13
N TYR A 71 10.45 -5.12 23.53
CA TYR A 71 10.87 -5.33 24.91
C TYR A 71 11.77 -4.16 25.32
N SER A 72 11.44 -3.50 26.42
CA SER A 72 12.31 -2.49 27.02
C SER A 72 12.56 -2.82 28.48
N ASN A 73 13.80 -2.71 28.92
CA ASN A 73 14.17 -2.84 30.33
C ASN A 73 14.60 -1.47 30.85
N ILE A 74 13.82 -0.92 31.78
CA ILE A 74 14.11 0.38 32.41
C ILE A 74 14.22 0.13 33.92
N ASN A 75 15.41 0.30 34.47
CA ASN A 75 15.73 0.08 35.90
C ASN A 75 15.32 -1.31 36.43
N GLY A 76 15.48 -2.37 35.62
CA GLY A 76 15.12 -3.74 36.00
C GLY A 76 13.65 -4.09 35.79
N GLN A 77 12.78 -3.14 35.45
CA GLN A 77 11.41 -3.43 35.05
C GLN A 77 11.36 -3.74 33.55
N THR A 78 10.88 -4.93 33.22
CA THR A 78 10.68 -5.37 31.83
C THR A 78 9.29 -4.96 31.36
N ASN A 79 9.23 -4.04 30.40
CA ASN A 79 8.01 -3.68 29.69
C ASN A 79 7.95 -4.42 28.36
N ARG A 80 6.81 -5.06 28.08
CA ARG A 80 6.52 -5.76 26.83
C ARG A 80 5.36 -5.09 26.13
N GLU A 81 5.56 -4.63 24.89
CA GLU A 81 4.51 -4.06 24.05
C GLU A 81 4.25 -4.98 22.86
N ILE A 82 2.99 -5.37 22.64
CA ILE A 82 2.57 -6.17 21.48
C ILE A 82 1.61 -5.33 20.67
N THR A 83 1.82 -5.27 19.35
CA THR A 83 0.87 -4.64 18.42
C THR A 83 0.44 -5.64 17.37
N THR A 84 -0.87 -5.85 17.22
CA THR A 84 -1.44 -6.62 16.11
C THR A 84 -1.96 -5.66 15.05
N THR A 85 -1.59 -5.88 13.80
CA THR A 85 -2.04 -5.13 12.63
C THR A 85 -2.76 -6.07 11.67
N ILE A 86 -3.94 -5.66 11.20
CA ILE A 86 -4.75 -6.37 10.21
C ILE A 86 -5.05 -5.42 9.07
N SER A 87 -4.77 -5.82 7.83
CA SER A 87 -4.91 -4.95 6.66
C SER A 87 -5.67 -5.59 5.50
N TYR A 88 -6.32 -4.72 4.72
CA TYR A 88 -7.02 -5.04 3.48
C TYR A 88 -6.63 -4.04 2.40
N ASN A 89 -6.53 -4.51 1.17
CA ASN A 89 -6.48 -3.66 -0.02
C ASN A 89 -7.85 -3.70 -0.68
N ILE A 90 -8.55 -2.57 -0.65
CA ILE A 90 -9.92 -2.44 -1.16
C ILE A 90 -9.99 -1.40 -2.27
N GLN A 91 -10.90 -1.60 -3.23
CA GLN A 91 -11.18 -0.65 -4.30
C GLN A 91 -12.67 -0.34 -4.33
N ALA A 92 -13.03 0.94 -4.41
CA ALA A 92 -14.43 1.35 -4.40
C ALA A 92 -15.15 0.94 -5.69
N LYS A 93 -16.36 0.38 -5.58
CA LYS A 93 -17.16 -0.02 -6.75
C LYS A 93 -17.70 1.17 -7.54
N LYS A 94 -17.97 2.29 -6.85
CA LYS A 94 -18.54 3.52 -7.41
C LYS A 94 -18.01 4.73 -6.64
N ALA A 95 -18.14 5.92 -7.22
CA ALA A 95 -17.94 7.18 -6.53
C ALA A 95 -19.08 7.43 -5.52
N GLY A 96 -18.76 8.11 -4.41
CA GLY A 96 -19.73 8.41 -3.36
C GLY A 96 -19.06 8.53 -1.99
N LYS A 97 -19.87 8.72 -0.96
CA LYS A 97 -19.44 8.64 0.44
C LYS A 97 -19.90 7.30 1.01
N PHE A 98 -18.98 6.57 1.62
CA PHE A 98 -19.25 5.27 2.21
C PHE A 98 -18.82 5.25 3.66
N ILE A 99 -19.61 4.61 4.51
CA ILE A 99 -19.27 4.36 5.91
C ILE A 99 -18.93 2.88 6.02
N ILE A 100 -17.70 2.59 6.44
CA ILE A 100 -17.31 1.24 6.86
C ILE A 100 -17.67 1.12 8.33
N GLY A 101 -18.48 0.10 8.64
CA GLY A 101 -18.92 -0.21 10.00
C GLY A 101 -17.77 -0.73 10.90
N PRO A 102 -18.09 -1.09 12.15
CA PRO A 102 -17.10 -1.58 13.09
C PRO A 102 -16.62 -2.98 12.72
N ALA A 103 -15.32 -3.22 12.89
CA ALA A 103 -14.73 -4.55 13.00
C ALA A 103 -14.66 -4.97 14.47
N SER A 104 -14.47 -6.26 14.76
CA SER A 104 -14.23 -6.72 16.13
C SER A 104 -13.06 -7.67 16.24
N VAL A 105 -12.38 -7.64 17.38
CA VAL A 105 -11.26 -8.53 17.72
C VAL A 105 -11.40 -8.98 19.18
N SER A 106 -10.96 -10.21 19.47
CA SER A 106 -10.90 -10.74 20.82
C SER A 106 -9.52 -10.50 21.42
N VAL A 107 -9.48 -9.87 22.59
CA VAL A 107 -8.28 -9.66 23.41
C VAL A 107 -8.61 -10.06 24.84
N ASP A 108 -7.84 -10.96 25.45
CA ASP A 108 -8.04 -11.41 26.83
C ASP A 108 -9.51 -11.80 27.15
N ASN A 109 -10.14 -12.55 26.23
CA ASN A 109 -11.55 -12.97 26.28
C ASN A 109 -12.59 -11.83 26.22
N GLN A 110 -12.17 -10.60 25.94
CA GLN A 110 -13.05 -9.45 25.71
C GLN A 110 -13.13 -9.10 24.22
N ILE A 111 -14.34 -8.75 23.76
CA ILE A 111 -14.57 -8.32 22.38
C ILE A 111 -14.40 -6.81 22.30
N ILE A 112 -13.37 -6.37 21.58
CA ILE A 112 -13.09 -4.97 21.30
C ILE A 112 -13.56 -4.65 19.89
N LYS A 113 -14.29 -3.54 19.73
CA LYS A 113 -14.81 -3.07 18.44
C LYS A 113 -14.08 -1.81 17.98
N SER A 114 -13.90 -1.68 16.67
CA SER A 114 -13.41 -0.44 16.08
C SER A 114 -14.54 0.60 15.99
N LYS A 115 -14.16 1.85 15.76
CA LYS A 115 -15.09 2.90 15.33
C LYS A 115 -15.45 2.70 13.85
N ASN A 116 -16.50 3.40 13.41
CA ASN A 116 -16.82 3.53 12.00
C ASN A 116 -15.81 4.48 11.33
N ILE A 117 -15.56 4.28 10.04
CA ILE A 117 -14.73 5.18 9.24
C ILE A 117 -15.46 5.60 7.95
N GLU A 118 -15.50 6.90 7.69
CA GLU A 118 -16.06 7.46 6.45
C GLU A 118 -14.96 7.52 5.38
N ILE A 119 -15.26 7.02 4.19
CA ILE A 119 -14.41 7.10 3.00
C ILE A 119 -15.15 7.88 1.93
N VAL A 120 -14.52 8.95 1.45
CA VAL A 120 -15.01 9.74 0.32
C VAL A 120 -14.31 9.27 -0.95
N VAL A 121 -15.08 8.80 -1.92
CA VAL A 121 -14.59 8.33 -3.22
C VAL A 121 -15.05 9.28 -4.31
N LYS A 122 -14.10 9.89 -4.99
CA LYS A 122 -14.36 10.72 -6.17
C LYS A 122 -14.37 9.85 -7.42
N SER A 123 -15.25 10.21 -8.35
CA SER A 123 -15.21 9.60 -9.67
C SER A 123 -13.87 9.95 -10.31
N THR A 124 -13.17 8.96 -10.83
CA THR A 124 -12.22 9.24 -11.91
C THR A 124 -13.07 9.82 -13.01
N GLY A 125 -13.02 11.14 -13.20
CA GLY A 125 -13.70 11.76 -14.33
C GLY A 125 -13.35 10.94 -15.57
N LYS A 126 -14.31 10.76 -16.49
CA LYS A 126 -13.97 10.36 -17.86
C LYS A 126 -12.90 11.34 -18.28
N LYS A 127 -11.62 10.98 -18.18
CA LYS A 127 -10.58 11.64 -18.93
C LYS A 127 -11.11 11.49 -20.33
N ASN A 128 -11.59 12.60 -20.91
CA ASN A 128 -11.66 12.71 -22.34
C ASN A 128 -10.36 12.09 -22.83
N LYS A 129 -10.47 11.19 -23.80
CA LYS A 129 -9.39 10.67 -24.61
C LYS A 129 -8.73 11.82 -25.39
N ASN A 130 -8.38 12.92 -24.73
CA ASN A 130 -7.31 13.78 -25.15
C ASN A 130 -6.06 12.97 -24.84
N THR A 131 -5.62 12.27 -25.87
CA THR A 131 -4.32 11.62 -26.01
C THR A 131 -3.20 12.62 -25.80
N ASN A 132 -3.00 13.08 -24.57
CA ASN A 132 -1.65 13.24 -24.06
C ASN A 132 -1.29 11.88 -23.46
N ASN A 133 -0.99 10.94 -24.36
CA ASN A 133 -0.14 9.81 -24.02
C ASN A 133 1.22 10.39 -23.66
N GLU A 134 1.35 10.91 -22.45
CA GLU A 134 2.67 11.06 -21.84
C GLU A 134 3.20 9.65 -21.67
N LYS A 135 3.89 9.16 -22.70
CA LYS A 135 4.48 7.83 -22.74
C LYS A 135 5.42 7.72 -21.54
N GLN A 136 4.99 6.98 -20.52
CA GLN A 136 5.75 6.80 -19.27
C GLN A 136 6.98 5.93 -19.51
N VAL A 137 6.91 5.02 -20.50
CA VAL A 137 8.03 4.24 -21.02
C VAL A 137 7.92 4.20 -22.54
N PHE A 138 9.01 4.43 -23.26
CA PHE A 138 9.06 4.27 -24.72
C PHE A 138 10.45 3.90 -25.20
N ILE A 139 10.53 3.27 -26.37
CA ILE A 139 11.79 2.92 -27.04
C ILE A 139 11.95 3.80 -28.27
N LYS A 140 13.16 4.31 -28.51
CA LYS A 140 13.54 4.94 -29.79
C LYS A 140 14.67 4.15 -30.44
N LEU A 141 14.43 3.71 -31.67
CA LEU A 141 15.42 3.09 -32.51
C LEU A 141 16.24 4.19 -33.22
N HIS A 142 17.56 4.11 -33.15
CA HIS A 142 18.47 4.97 -33.90
C HIS A 142 19.25 4.09 -34.86
N ILE A 143 19.04 4.31 -36.15
CA ILE A 143 19.72 3.56 -37.22
C ILE A 143 20.79 4.48 -37.81
N ASN A 144 21.93 3.91 -38.19
CA ASN A 144 23.02 4.66 -38.80
C ASN A 144 22.78 5.05 -40.26
N LYS A 145 21.76 4.49 -40.93
CA LYS A 145 21.46 4.68 -42.35
C LYS A 145 19.95 4.80 -42.59
N SER A 146 19.56 5.65 -43.53
CA SER A 146 18.16 5.86 -43.96
C SER A 146 17.80 5.12 -45.25
N GLU A 147 18.78 4.82 -46.08
CA GLU A 147 18.65 4.04 -47.32
C GLU A 147 19.45 2.75 -47.16
N ILE A 148 18.85 1.61 -47.51
CA ILE A 148 19.38 0.27 -47.21
C ILE A 148 19.22 -0.62 -48.44
N PHE A 149 20.27 -1.36 -48.79
CA PHE A 149 20.25 -2.38 -49.85
C PHE A 149 20.29 -3.81 -49.29
N ILE A 150 19.79 -4.78 -50.06
CA ILE A 150 19.83 -6.20 -49.67
C ILE A 150 21.29 -6.65 -49.56
N GLY A 151 21.63 -7.28 -48.42
CA GLY A 151 22.99 -7.76 -48.13
C GLY A 151 23.90 -6.73 -47.45
N GLU A 152 23.40 -5.52 -47.19
CA GLU A 152 24.16 -4.47 -46.51
C GLU A 152 24.04 -4.54 -44.99
N GLN A 153 25.16 -4.35 -44.29
CA GLN A 153 25.15 -4.27 -42.82
C GLN A 153 24.61 -2.91 -42.34
N ILE A 154 23.69 -2.97 -41.40
CA ILE A 154 23.14 -1.82 -40.68
C ILE A 154 23.39 -1.97 -39.17
N SER A 155 23.47 -0.85 -38.47
CA SER A 155 23.61 -0.84 -37.02
C SER A 155 22.46 -0.04 -36.42
N ALA A 156 21.77 -0.65 -35.45
CA ALA A 156 20.64 -0.06 -34.77
C ALA A 156 20.88 0.00 -33.26
N ILE A 157 20.54 1.13 -32.64
CA ILE A 157 20.64 1.33 -31.20
C ILE A 157 19.24 1.63 -30.65
N SER A 158 18.75 0.70 -29.83
CA SER A 158 17.50 0.86 -29.09
C SER A 158 17.77 1.60 -27.78
N LYS A 159 17.23 2.82 -27.66
CA LYS A 159 17.27 3.60 -26.41
C LYS A 159 15.92 3.52 -25.71
N VAL A 160 15.91 2.96 -24.51
CA VAL A 160 14.73 2.89 -23.64
C VAL A 160 14.68 4.15 -22.78
N TYR A 161 13.56 4.86 -22.81
CA TYR A 161 13.30 6.05 -22.01
C TYR A 161 12.20 5.75 -21.00
N ILE A 162 12.47 6.06 -19.74
CA ILE A 162 11.57 5.82 -18.62
C ILE A 162 11.40 7.14 -17.88
N LYS A 163 10.15 7.55 -17.65
CA LYS A 163 9.84 8.77 -16.91
C LYS A 163 10.24 8.61 -15.43
N ASN A 164 10.81 9.66 -14.84
CA ASN A 164 11.17 9.66 -13.41
C ASN A 164 9.96 9.28 -12.54
N GLY A 165 10.21 8.39 -11.56
CA GLY A 165 9.18 7.89 -10.63
C GLY A 165 8.47 6.62 -11.09
N VAL A 166 8.75 6.10 -12.29
CA VAL A 166 8.30 4.76 -12.70
C VAL A 166 9.20 3.71 -12.05
N ASN A 167 8.63 2.88 -11.17
CA ASN A 167 9.32 1.76 -10.57
C ASN A 167 9.30 0.56 -11.52
N ILE A 168 10.48 0.06 -11.90
CA ILE A 168 10.66 -1.06 -12.81
C ILE A 168 11.34 -2.18 -12.03
N GLN A 169 10.60 -3.25 -11.74
CA GLN A 169 11.10 -4.45 -11.06
C GLN A 169 10.91 -5.66 -11.99
N ASN A 170 11.90 -6.56 -12.02
CA ASN A 170 11.88 -7.80 -12.81
C ASN A 170 11.45 -7.62 -14.28
N THR A 171 12.06 -6.69 -14.99
CA THR A 171 11.77 -6.54 -16.43
C THR A 171 12.67 -7.47 -17.24
N GLU A 172 12.08 -8.57 -17.70
CA GLU A 172 12.60 -9.31 -18.84
C GLU A 172 12.29 -8.49 -20.10
N ILE A 173 13.31 -7.82 -20.61
CA ILE A 173 13.21 -7.19 -21.93
C ILE A 173 13.41 -8.30 -22.94
N SER A 174 12.34 -8.74 -23.59
CA SER A 174 12.46 -9.64 -24.72
C SER A 174 13.21 -8.94 -25.86
N PRO A 175 14.11 -9.64 -26.57
CA PRO A 175 14.74 -9.10 -27.75
C PRO A 175 13.68 -8.72 -28.79
N ILE A 176 13.87 -7.58 -29.44
CA ILE A 176 13.01 -7.14 -30.53
C ILE A 176 13.43 -7.94 -31.76
N THR A 177 12.53 -8.75 -32.31
CA THR A 177 12.81 -9.49 -33.55
C THR A 177 12.66 -8.57 -34.75
N TYR A 178 13.67 -8.52 -35.61
CA TYR A 178 13.63 -7.80 -36.88
C TYR A 178 13.43 -8.77 -38.04
N ASP A 179 12.17 -8.91 -38.49
CA ASP A 179 11.84 -9.76 -39.64
C ASP A 179 12.69 -9.38 -40.87
N GLY A 180 13.39 -10.37 -41.43
CA GLY A 180 14.23 -10.20 -42.60
C GLY A 180 15.68 -9.76 -42.34
N PHE A 181 16.09 -9.62 -41.08
CA PHE A 181 17.47 -9.31 -40.70
C PHE A 181 18.12 -10.45 -39.92
N TRP A 182 19.41 -10.65 -40.15
CA TRP A 182 20.26 -11.45 -39.26
C TRP A 182 20.80 -10.54 -38.16
N GLU A 183 20.66 -10.96 -36.91
CA GLU A 183 21.00 -10.15 -35.74
C GLU A 183 22.25 -10.71 -35.03
N ASP A 184 23.15 -9.80 -34.66
CA ASP A 184 24.24 -10.09 -33.71
C ASP A 184 24.16 -9.05 -32.58
N GLU A 185 23.83 -9.50 -31.37
CA GLU A 185 23.60 -8.62 -30.23
C GLU A 185 24.92 -8.20 -29.57
N VAL A 186 25.23 -6.92 -29.65
CA VAL A 186 26.33 -6.33 -28.88
C VAL A 186 25.78 -5.71 -27.60
N LYS A 187 26.05 -6.33 -26.44
CA LYS A 187 25.67 -5.79 -25.13
C LYS A 187 26.49 -4.53 -24.81
N ILE A 188 25.84 -3.37 -24.81
CA ILE A 188 26.47 -2.09 -24.45
C ILE A 188 26.26 -1.84 -22.95
N ASN A 189 27.31 -2.07 -22.15
CA ASN A 189 27.32 -1.74 -20.72
C ASN A 189 27.29 -0.22 -20.51
N THR A 190 26.11 0.34 -20.19
CA THR A 190 25.96 1.79 -19.96
C THR A 190 25.84 2.09 -18.47
N ASN A 191 26.96 1.99 -17.73
CA ASN A 191 27.07 2.50 -16.36
C ASN A 191 27.41 4.01 -16.37
N LYS A 192 26.49 4.85 -16.84
CA LYS A 192 26.59 6.30 -16.64
C LYS A 192 25.22 6.87 -16.28
N GLN A 193 24.90 6.83 -14.99
CA GLN A 193 23.93 7.74 -14.40
C GLN A 193 24.56 9.15 -14.42
N GLN A 194 24.13 10.01 -15.34
CA GLN A 194 24.39 11.44 -15.19
C GLN A 194 23.45 11.98 -14.13
N ARG A 195 24.04 12.56 -13.08
CA ARG A 195 23.34 13.23 -11.98
C ARG A 195 22.56 14.45 -12.46
#